data_AF-A0A971F2H4-F1
#
_entry.id   AF-A0A971F2H4-F1
#
_cell.length_a   1.000
_cell.length_b   1.000
_cell.length_c   1.000
_cell.angle_alpha   90.00
_cell.angle_beta   90.00
_cell.angle_gamma   90.00
#
_symmetry.space_group_name_H-M   'P 1'
#
loop_
_entity.id
_entity.type
_entity.pdbx_description
1 polymer ?
#
loop_
_entity_poly.entity_id
_entity_poly.type
_entity_poly.pdbx_seq_one_letter_code
_entity_poly.pdbx_strand_id
1 'polypeptide(L)'
;MSTNVFCENNEEVSYIWQNSYDKSKKLCRFDLSFFAREGELYRRFDETHYERCYQIAEIVDMLASAGINDYAVYAALKYRKPSKDSDRLFFACKKSG
;
A
#
# COMPACT_ATOMS: atom_id res chain seq x y z
N MET A 1 -2.16 -14.09 -12.72
CA MET A 1 -2.61 -13.12 -11.70
C MET A 1 -2.76 -13.90 -10.40
N SER A 2 -2.07 -13.48 -9.34
CA SER A 2 -2.31 -14.04 -8.00
C SER A 2 -3.47 -13.27 -7.40
N THR A 3 -4.54 -13.97 -7.04
CA THR A 3 -5.72 -13.37 -6.43
C THR A 3 -5.84 -13.91 -5.01
N ASN A 4 -5.90 -13.03 -4.03
CA ASN A 4 -6.12 -13.39 -2.63
C ASN A 4 -7.42 -12.75 -2.15
N VAL A 5 -8.20 -13.48 -1.37
CA VAL A 5 -9.44 -12.98 -0.77
C VAL A 5 -9.32 -13.10 0.74
N PHE A 6 -9.60 -12.00 1.43
CA PHE A 6 -9.70 -11.94 2.88
C PHE A 6 -11.10 -11.53 3.26
N CYS A 7 -11.66 -12.15 4.29
CA CYS A 7 -12.95 -11.79 4.83
C CYS A 7 -12.77 -11.57 6.32
N GLU A 8 -13.19 -10.41 6.80
CA GLU A 8 -13.19 -10.09 8.22
C GLU A 8 -14.61 -9.73 8.63
N ASN A 9 -14.98 -10.16 9.83
CA ASN A 9 -16.31 -9.96 10.36
C ASN A 9 -16.19 -9.60 11.84
N ASN A 10 -16.66 -8.41 12.19
CA ASN A 10 -16.81 -7.97 13.57
C ASN A 10 -18.19 -7.31 13.78
N GLU A 11 -18.51 -6.89 15.00
CA GLU A 11 -19.84 -6.38 15.36
C GLU A 11 -20.23 -5.06 14.66
N GLU A 12 -19.25 -4.28 14.23
CA GLU A 12 -19.46 -2.96 13.62
C GLU A 12 -19.33 -3.01 12.09
N VAL A 13 -18.47 -3.88 11.57
CA VAL A 13 -18.18 -4.00 10.14
C VAL A 13 -17.82 -5.42 9.73
N SER A 14 -18.41 -5.88 8.63
CA SER A 14 -17.94 -7.01 7.87
C SER A 14 -17.38 -6.52 6.54
N TYR A 15 -16.28 -7.10 6.06
CA TYR A 15 -15.79 -6.77 4.74
C TYR A 15 -15.16 -7.96 4.01
N ILE A 16 -15.26 -7.90 2.69
CA ILE A 16 -14.58 -8.80 1.75
C ILE A 16 -13.53 -7.98 1.03
N TRP A 17 -12.28 -8.40 1.10
CA TRP A 17 -11.14 -7.77 0.47
C TRP A 17 -10.51 -8.69 -0.57
N GLN A 18 -10.65 -8.32 -1.83
CA GLN A 18 -10.06 -9.04 -2.96
C GLN A 18 -8.85 -8.28 -3.48
N ASN A 19 -7.72 -8.98 -3.59
CA ASN A 19 -6.45 -8.45 -4.04
C ASN A 19 -6.12 -9.05 -5.40
N SER A 20 -5.68 -8.25 -6.36
CA SER A 20 -5.08 -8.74 -7.60
C SER A 20 -3.83 -7.95 -7.97
N TYR A 21 -2.79 -8.66 -8.42
CA TYR A 21 -1.53 -8.03 -8.83
C TYR A 21 -1.22 -8.28 -10.32
N ASP A 22 -1.12 -7.19 -11.07
CA ASP A 22 -0.62 -7.17 -12.45
C ASP A 22 0.88 -6.88 -12.45
N LYS A 23 1.67 -7.94 -12.65
CA LYS A 23 3.14 -7.86 -12.71
C LYS A 23 3.66 -6.97 -13.84
N SER A 24 2.96 -6.90 -14.97
CA SER A 24 3.40 -6.12 -16.14
C SER A 24 3.29 -4.62 -15.88
N LYS A 25 2.23 -4.21 -15.18
CA LYS A 25 1.98 -2.81 -14.82
C LYS A 25 2.54 -2.43 -13.44
N LYS A 26 3.02 -3.42 -12.68
CA LYS A 26 3.37 -3.29 -11.25
C LYS A 26 2.21 -2.73 -10.42
N LEU A 27 0.97 -3.08 -10.76
CA LEU A 27 -0.23 -2.49 -10.17
C LEU A 27 -0.94 -3.51 -9.30
N CYS A 28 -1.14 -3.16 -8.03
CA CYS A 28 -2.01 -3.85 -7.11
C CYS A 28 -3.40 -3.20 -7.16
N ARG A 29 -4.44 -4.02 -7.29
CA ARG A 29 -5.84 -3.59 -7.19
C ARG A 29 -6.47 -4.26 -5.97
N PHE A 30 -7.14 -3.45 -5.17
CA PHE A 30 -7.91 -3.86 -4.02
C PHE A 30 -9.38 -3.55 -4.28
N ASP A 31 -10.21 -4.58 -4.32
CA ASP A 31 -11.67 -4.44 -4.34
C ASP A 31 -12.20 -4.79 -2.95
N LEU A 32 -12.79 -3.80 -2.28
CA LEU A 32 -13.30 -3.90 -0.91
C LEU A 32 -14.82 -3.77 -0.95
N SER A 33 -15.53 -4.75 -0.42
CA SER A 33 -16.97 -4.67 -0.17
C SER A 33 -17.20 -4.61 1.33
N PHE A 34 -17.66 -3.47 1.83
CA PHE A 34 -17.95 -3.24 3.24
C PHE A 34 -19.44 -3.39 3.53
N PHE A 35 -19.76 -3.93 4.69
CA PHE A 35 -21.07 -3.94 5.34
C PHE A 35 -20.88 -3.33 6.72
N ALA A 36 -21.15 -2.04 6.87
CA ALA A 36 -21.05 -1.34 8.15
C ALA A 36 -22.41 -1.31 8.85
N ARG A 37 -22.44 -1.61 10.14
CA ARG A 37 -23.67 -1.62 10.93
C ARG A 37 -24.21 -0.20 11.10
N GLU A 38 -25.50 -0.03 10.85
CA GLU A 38 -26.26 1.20 11.05
C GLU A 38 -27.57 0.85 11.81
N GLY A 39 -27.48 0.85 13.14
CA GLY A 39 -28.56 0.39 14.02
C GLY A 39 -28.80 -1.11 13.86
N GLU A 40 -30.00 -1.47 13.41
CA GLU A 40 -30.43 -2.86 13.16
C GLU A 40 -30.17 -3.32 11.71
N LEU A 41 -29.66 -2.44 10.85
CA LEU A 41 -29.36 -2.73 9.45
C LEU A 41 -27.86 -2.62 9.19
N TYR A 42 -27.44 -3.01 7.98
CA TYR A 42 -26.09 -2.76 7.47
C TYR A 42 -26.16 -1.88 6.23
N ARG A 43 -25.31 -0.86 6.17
CA ARG A 43 -25.03 -0.11 4.96
C ARG A 43 -23.90 -0.79 4.20
N ARG A 44 -24.21 -1.26 2.99
CA ARG A 44 -23.19 -1.72 2.06
C ARG A 44 -22.59 -0.56 1.28
N PHE A 45 -21.28 -0.59 1.11
CA PHE A 45 -20.58 0.25 0.14
C PHE A 45 -19.32 -0.46 -0.37
N ASP A 46 -18.88 -0.09 -1.56
CA ASP A 46 -17.76 -0.73 -2.24
C ASP A 46 -16.67 0.33 -2.53
N GLU A 47 -15.40 -0.05 -2.33
CA GLU A 47 -14.23 0.77 -2.65
C GLU A 47 -13.31 -0.01 -3.60
N THR A 48 -12.68 0.71 -4.54
CA THR A 48 -11.63 0.14 -5.41
C THR A 48 -10.39 1.00 -5.32
N HIS A 49 -9.30 0.43 -4.80
CA HIS A 49 -8.02 1.11 -4.68
C HIS A 49 -6.99 0.53 -5.64
N TYR A 50 -6.07 1.38 -6.10
CA TYR A 50 -4.96 0.99 -6.96
C TYR A 50 -3.65 1.52 -6.36
N GLU A 51 -2.70 0.62 -6.14
CA GLU A 51 -1.36 0.96 -5.66
C GLU A 51 -0.31 0.44 -6.63
N ARG A 52 0.70 1.27 -6.93
CA ARG A 52 1.80 0.87 -7.80
C ARG A 52 3.03 0.48 -6.97
N CYS A 53 3.56 -0.70 -7.22
CA CYS A 53 4.76 -1.22 -6.56
C CYS A 53 6.03 -0.62 -7.21
N TYR A 54 6.33 0.64 -6.87
CA TYR A 54 7.57 1.30 -7.28
C TYR A 54 8.77 0.63 -6.63
N GLN A 55 9.79 0.36 -7.43
CA GLN A 55 11.10 -0.07 -6.94
C GLN A 55 11.82 1.10 -6.28
N ILE A 56 12.75 0.79 -5.37
CA ILE A 56 13.58 1.81 -4.70
C ILE A 56 14.26 2.71 -5.73
N ALA A 57 14.81 2.13 -6.82
CA ALA A 57 15.45 2.89 -7.89
C ALA A 57 14.49 3.89 -8.54
N GLU A 58 13.24 3.51 -8.83
CA GLU A 58 12.24 4.42 -9.42
C GLU A 58 11.94 5.60 -8.48
N ILE A 59 11.88 5.37 -7.17
CA ILE A 59 11.69 6.43 -6.17
C ILE A 59 12.92 7.33 -6.09
N VAL A 60 14.13 6.77 -6.11
CA VAL A 60 15.39 7.53 -6.10
C VAL A 60 15.51 8.42 -7.34
N ASP A 61 15.15 7.93 -8.52
CA ASP A 61 15.16 8.72 -9.76
C ASP A 61 14.16 9.89 -9.68
N MET A 62 12.99 9.66 -9.08
CA MET A 62 12.00 10.72 -8.82
C MET A 62 12.51 11.75 -7.80
N LEU A 63 13.20 11.33 -6.73
CA LEU A 63 13.82 12.23 -5.76
C LEU A 63 14.89 13.10 -6.41
N ALA A 64 15.77 12.51 -7.23
CA ALA A 64 16.80 13.22 -7.96
C ALA A 64 16.19 14.24 -8.94
N SER A 65 15.13 13.86 -9.66
CA SER A 65 14.37 14.75 -10.56
C SER A 65 13.72 15.92 -9.82
N ALA A 66 13.39 15.74 -8.54
CA ALA A 66 12.86 16.79 -7.66
C ALA A 66 13.97 17.62 -6.98
N GLY A 67 15.26 17.39 -7.28
CA GLY A 67 16.39 18.10 -6.67
C GLY A 67 16.78 17.60 -5.27
N ILE A 68 16.29 16.43 -4.86
CA ILE A 68 16.59 15.79 -3.58
C ILE A 68 17.65 14.71 -3.79
N ASN A 69 18.89 15.01 -3.40
CA ASN A 69 20.02 14.08 -3.53
C ASN A 69 20.49 13.51 -2.18
N ASP A 70 20.10 14.12 -1.06
CA ASP A 70 20.39 13.65 0.29
C ASP A 70 19.17 12.90 0.84
N TYR A 71 19.26 11.57 0.85
CA TYR A 71 18.20 10.69 1.32
C TYR A 71 18.77 9.42 1.97
N ALA A 72 17.95 8.78 2.80
CA ALA A 72 18.18 7.46 3.33
C ALA A 72 16.91 6.61 3.24
N VAL A 73 17.09 5.30 3.03
CA VAL A 73 15.99 4.34 2.96
C VAL A 73 16.13 3.33 4.08
N TYR A 74 15.04 3.11 4.82
CA TYR A 74 14.99 2.22 5.97
C TYR A 74 13.85 1.22 5.85
N ALA A 75 14.00 0.03 6.43
CA ALA A 75 12.86 -0.84 6.69
C ALA A 75 11.95 -0.17 7.74
N ALA A 76 10.63 -0.22 7.55
CA ALA A 76 9.69 0.49 8.41
C ALA A 76 9.86 0.13 9.89
N LEU A 77 9.88 1.18 10.73
CA LEU A 77 10.07 1.09 12.19
C LEU A 77 11.35 0.35 12.61
N LYS A 78 12.33 0.25 11.72
CA LYS A 78 13.65 -0.31 11.99
C LYS A 78 14.72 0.68 11.54
N TYR A 79 15.70 0.96 12.38
CA TYR A 79 16.84 1.81 12.01
C TYR A 79 17.89 1.05 11.20
N ARG A 80 17.46 0.27 10.19
CA ARG A 80 18.35 -0.52 9.32
C ARG A 80 17.91 -0.46 7.87
N LYS A 81 18.84 -0.75 6.96
CA LYS A 81 18.57 -0.83 5.52
C LYS A 81 17.47 -1.88 5.20
N PRO A 82 16.69 -1.69 4.13
CA PRO A 82 15.72 -2.67 3.65
C PRO A 82 16.36 -4.03 3.35
N SER A 83 15.60 -5.09 3.56
CA SER A 83 15.89 -6.44 3.09
C SER A 83 14.77 -6.93 2.16
N LYS A 84 14.92 -8.13 1.59
CA LYS A 84 13.90 -8.76 0.76
C LYS A 84 12.57 -9.00 1.49
N ASP A 85 12.61 -9.09 2.82
CA ASP A 85 11.46 -9.34 3.69
C ASP A 85 10.91 -8.04 4.33
N SER A 86 11.23 -6.88 3.74
CA SER A 86 10.73 -5.59 4.22
C SER A 86 9.43 -5.23 3.52
N ASP A 87 8.30 -5.36 4.23
CA ASP A 87 6.96 -5.08 3.68
C ASP A 87 6.70 -3.58 3.45
N ARG A 88 7.36 -2.71 4.21
CA ARG A 88 7.23 -1.26 4.13
C ARG A 88 8.58 -0.60 4.27
N LEU A 89 8.81 0.43 3.44
CA LEU A 89 10.04 1.21 3.40
C LEU A 89 9.76 2.67 3.77
N PHE A 90 10.67 3.29 4.52
CA PHE A 90 10.64 4.73 4.80
C PHE A 90 11.78 5.41 4.05
N PHE A 91 11.44 6.50 3.37
CA PHE A 91 12.40 7.41 2.73
C PHE A 91 12.50 8.67 3.59
N ALA A 92 13.66 8.88 4.19
CA ALA A 92 13.99 10.11 4.90
C ALA A 92 14.77 11.00 3.93
N CYS A 93 14.21 12.17 3.60
CA CYS A 93 14.72 13.05 2.55
C CYS A 93 15.06 14.41 3.15
N LYS A 94 16.19 14.98 2.75
CA LYS A 94 16.56 16.34 3.11
C LYS A 94 16.45 17.24 1.88
N LYS A 95 15.71 18.34 2.01
CA LYS A 95 15.64 19.35 0.96
C LYS A 95 17.02 19.99 0.78
N SER A 96 17.51 20.02 -0.46
CA SER A 96 18.69 20.82 -0.83
C SER A 96 18.36 22.30 -0.60
N GLY A 97 19.26 23.01 0.09
CA GLY A 97 19.12 24.44 0.38
C GLY A 97 19.13 25.30 -0.86
#